data_AF-A0A843GUH9-F1
#
_entry.id   AF-A0A843GUH9-F1
#
_cell.length_a   1.000
_cell.length_b   1.000
_cell.length_c   1.000
_cell.angle_alpha   90.00
_cell.angle_beta   90.00
_cell.angle_gamma   90.00
#
_symmetry.space_group_name_H-M   'P 1'
#
loop_
_entity.id
_entity.type
_entity.pdbx_description
1 polymer ?
#
loop_
_entity_poly.entity_id
_entity_poly.type
_entity_poly.pdbx_seq_one_letter_code
_entity_poly.pdbx_strand_id
1 'polypeptide(L)'
;MGIADMLIKMGITYGSSKSIEVCEEIAKTLIHSATMESCSLAIEDGPYPMCKSDLIVQTDFFKNYVPEGSVTYELVKKHGLRNS
;
A
#
# COMPACT_ATOMS: atom_id res chain seq x y z
N MET A 1 10.60 -6.60 -15.04
CA MET A 1 9.41 -6.91 -14.21
C MET A 1 8.26 -7.35 -15.12
N GLY A 2 7.39 -8.25 -14.65
CA GLY A 2 6.42 -9.01 -15.48
C GLY A 2 5.01 -8.41 -15.66
N ILE A 3 4.80 -7.12 -15.38
CA ILE A 3 3.49 -6.48 -15.52
C ILE A 3 3.03 -6.43 -16.99
N ALA A 4 3.95 -6.15 -17.92
CA ALA A 4 3.67 -6.16 -19.35
C ALA A 4 3.33 -7.57 -19.85
N ASP A 5 4.07 -8.58 -19.39
CA ASP A 5 3.80 -9.99 -19.74
C ASP A 5 2.43 -10.45 -19.22
N MET A 6 2.04 -10.01 -18.01
CA MET A 6 0.72 -10.28 -17.45
C MET A 6 -0.39 -9.64 -18.30
N LEU A 7 -0.23 -8.37 -18.70
CA LEU A 7 -1.21 -7.70 -19.58
C LEU A 7 -1.33 -8.41 -20.94
N ILE A 8 -0.22 -8.82 -21.54
CA ILE A 8 -0.20 -9.61 -22.79
C ILE A 8 -0.97 -10.93 -22.58
N LYS A 9 -0.70 -11.66 -21.50
CA LYS A 9 -1.39 -12.92 -21.19
C LYS A 9 -2.88 -12.74 -20.91
N MET A 10 -3.29 -11.59 -20.38
CA MET A 10 -4.70 -11.23 -20.19
C MET A 10 -5.37 -10.68 -21.47
N GLY A 11 -4.63 -10.53 -22.56
CA GLY A 11 -5.14 -9.94 -23.81
C GLY A 11 -5.46 -8.45 -23.68
N ILE A 12 -4.84 -7.75 -22.74
CA ILE A 12 -5.08 -6.33 -22.47
C ILE A 12 -3.98 -5.50 -23.12
N THR A 13 -4.36 -4.59 -24.01
CA THR A 13 -3.43 -3.66 -24.66
C THR A 13 -2.82 -2.71 -23.65
N TYR A 14 -1.49 -2.61 -23.64
CA TYR A 14 -0.76 -1.68 -22.78
C TYR A 14 -1.17 -0.23 -23.04
N GLY A 15 -1.36 0.55 -21.97
CA GLY A 15 -1.78 1.95 -22.05
C GLY A 15 -3.26 2.16 -22.38
N SER A 16 -4.03 1.09 -22.64
CA SER A 16 -5.49 1.19 -22.72
C SER A 16 -6.09 1.56 -21.35
N SER A 17 -7.27 2.20 -21.35
CA SER A 17 -8.01 2.49 -20.11
C SER A 17 -8.15 1.25 -19.23
N LYS A 18 -8.40 0.08 -19.86
CA LYS A 18 -8.52 -1.18 -19.12
C LYS A 18 -7.23 -1.60 -18.44
N SER A 19 -6.08 -1.40 -19.09
CA SER A 19 -4.78 -1.69 -18.47
C SER A 19 -4.51 -0.80 -17.27
N ILE A 20 -4.89 0.48 -17.35
CA ILE A 20 -4.72 1.45 -16.26
C ILE A 20 -5.57 1.04 -15.07
N GLU A 21 -6.85 0.74 -15.28
CA GLU A 21 -7.76 0.24 -14.23
C GLU A 21 -7.20 -1.00 -13.54
N VAL A 22 -6.76 -2.01 -14.32
CA VAL A 22 -6.22 -3.25 -13.76
C VAL A 22 -4.94 -3.00 -12.96
N CYS A 23 -4.04 -2.16 -13.47
CA CYS A 23 -2.81 -1.81 -12.77
C CYS A 23 -3.08 -1.04 -11.49
N GLU A 24 -4.08 -0.16 -11.48
CA GLU A 24 -4.49 0.59 -10.29
C GLU A 24 -5.01 -0.34 -9.19
N GLU A 25 -5.84 -1.31 -9.53
CA GLU A 25 -6.36 -2.30 -8.56
C GLU A 25 -5.25 -3.20 -8.00
N ILE A 26 -4.30 -3.61 -8.85
CA ILE A 26 -3.11 -4.35 -8.40
C ILE A 26 -2.27 -3.49 -7.44
N ALA A 27 -2.05 -2.22 -7.78
CA ALA A 27 -1.28 -1.31 -6.94
C ALA A 27 -1.95 -1.07 -5.58
N LYS A 28 -3.27 -0.83 -5.54
CA LYS A 28 -4.05 -0.71 -4.30
C LYS A 28 -3.90 -1.96 -3.43
N THR A 29 -4.05 -3.14 -4.03
CA THR A 29 -3.91 -4.41 -3.31
C THR A 29 -2.51 -4.57 -2.72
N LEU A 30 -1.47 -4.27 -3.52
CA LEU A 30 -0.09 -4.38 -3.09
C LEU A 30 0.24 -3.42 -1.96
N ILE A 31 -0.20 -2.15 -2.05
CA ILE A 31 0.00 -1.15 -1.02
C ILE A 31 -0.69 -1.57 0.28
N HIS A 32 -1.94 -2.03 0.21
CA HIS A 32 -2.68 -2.48 1.39
C HIS A 32 -1.96 -3.65 2.09
N SER A 33 -1.60 -4.70 1.34
CA SER A 33 -0.88 -5.85 1.89
C SER A 33 0.49 -5.48 2.48
N ALA A 34 1.28 -4.67 1.78
CA ALA A 34 2.59 -4.25 2.26
C ALA A 34 2.50 -3.38 3.52
N THR A 35 1.51 -2.49 3.58
CA THR A 35 1.28 -1.62 4.74
C THR A 35 0.89 -2.45 5.97
N MET A 36 -0.05 -3.37 5.80
CA MET A 36 -0.50 -4.26 6.87
C MET A 36 0.65 -5.13 7.41
N GLU A 37 1.42 -5.73 6.52
CA GLU A 37 2.56 -6.58 6.91
C GLU A 37 3.63 -5.78 7.63
N SER A 38 3.99 -4.61 7.10
CA SER A 38 4.95 -3.70 7.75
C SER A 38 4.47 -3.23 9.12
N CYS A 39 3.17 -3.02 9.30
CA CYS A 39 2.57 -2.72 10.59
C CYS A 39 2.61 -3.92 11.55
N SER A 40 2.36 -5.14 11.06
CA SER A 40 2.46 -6.37 11.85
C SER A 40 3.88 -6.56 12.39
N LEU A 41 4.89 -6.39 11.54
CA LEU A 41 6.30 -6.43 11.95
C LEU A 41 6.65 -5.29 12.92
N ALA A 42 6.01 -4.13 12.82
CA ALA A 42 6.23 -3.04 13.78
C ALA A 42 5.68 -3.37 15.17
N ILE A 43 4.61 -4.16 15.24
CA ILE A 43 4.04 -4.65 16.51
C ILE A 43 5.02 -5.64 17.17
N GLU A 44 5.65 -6.51 16.40
CA GLU A 44 6.56 -7.55 16.90
C GLU A 44 7.96 -6.99 17.22
N ASP A 45 8.56 -6.26 16.29
CA ASP A 45 9.98 -5.85 16.33
C ASP A 45 10.19 -4.35 16.59
N GLY A 46 9.11 -3.60 16.77
CA GLY A 46 9.11 -2.14 16.85
C GLY A 46 9.17 -1.45 15.47
N PRO A 47 8.68 -0.21 15.35
CA PRO A 47 8.72 0.54 14.10
C PRO A 47 10.16 0.95 13.71
N TYR A 48 10.37 1.39 12.47
CA TYR A 48 11.68 1.93 12.08
C TYR A 48 12.05 3.18 12.91
N PRO A 49 13.35 3.48 13.14
CA PRO A 49 13.78 4.50 14.10
C PRO A 49 13.22 5.91 13.89
N MET A 50 12.92 6.28 12.63
CA MET A 50 12.41 7.60 12.26
C MET A 50 10.89 7.60 12.00
N CYS A 51 10.18 6.54 12.41
CA CYS A 51 8.76 6.39 12.16
C CYS A 51 7.95 7.43 12.93
N LYS A 52 7.30 8.32 12.18
CA LYS A 52 6.39 9.33 12.71
C LYS A 52 4.98 9.00 12.24
N SER A 53 4.33 8.06 12.91
CA SER A 53 3.02 7.52 12.52
C SER A 53 1.98 8.62 12.27
N ASP A 54 1.93 9.65 13.12
CA ASP A 54 1.03 10.79 12.96
C ASP A 54 1.27 11.58 11.67
N LEU A 55 2.52 11.67 11.20
CA LEU A 55 2.84 12.32 9.93
C LEU A 55 2.57 11.40 8.74
N ILE A 56 2.85 10.10 8.87
CA ILE A 56 2.61 9.09 7.83
C ILE A 56 1.12 9.09 7.46
N VAL A 57 0.22 9.02 8.44
CA VAL A 57 -1.22 8.99 8.20
C VAL A 57 -1.77 10.31 7.62
N GLN A 58 -1.01 11.40 7.73
CA GLN A 58 -1.36 12.69 7.15
C GLN A 58 -0.92 12.85 5.70
N THR A 59 -0.03 11.99 5.19
CA THR A 59 0.44 12.08 3.80
C THR A 59 -0.69 11.79 2.80
N ASP A 60 -0.65 12.47 1.65
CA ASP A 60 -1.61 12.24 0.57
C ASP A 60 -1.55 10.80 0.05
N PHE A 61 -0.34 10.22 -0.01
CA PHE A 61 -0.16 8.82 -0.36
C PHE A 61 -0.97 7.91 0.57
N PHE A 62 -0.78 8.03 1.89
CA PHE A 62 -1.49 7.17 2.83
C PHE A 62 -3.01 7.37 2.75
N LYS A 63 -3.47 8.62 2.71
CA LYS A 63 -4.91 8.94 2.62
C LYS A 63 -5.58 8.40 1.35
N ASN A 64 -4.87 8.38 0.23
CA ASN A 64 -5.40 7.91 -1.05
C ASN A 64 -5.62 6.39 -1.06
N TYR A 65 -4.85 5.63 -0.29
CA TYR A 65 -4.89 4.15 -0.30
C TYR A 65 -5.43 3.52 0.98
N VAL A 66 -5.39 4.24 2.09
CA VAL A 66 -5.84 3.79 3.41
C VAL A 66 -6.85 4.79 3.96
N PRO A 67 -8.16 4.48 3.88
CA PRO A 67 -9.21 5.37 4.36
C PRO A 67 -9.06 5.70 5.85
N GLU A 68 -9.29 6.95 6.21
CA GLU A 68 -9.31 7.40 7.60
C GLU A 68 -10.40 6.64 8.40
N GLY A 69 -10.04 6.18 9.60
CA GLY A 69 -10.91 5.36 10.46
C GLY A 69 -11.02 3.88 10.04
N SER A 70 -10.34 3.44 8.97
CA SER A 70 -10.22 2.01 8.68
C SER A 70 -9.37 1.28 9.73
N VAL A 71 -9.52 -0.04 9.82
CA VAL A 71 -8.70 -0.87 10.74
C VAL A 71 -7.20 -0.68 10.47
N THR A 72 -6.80 -0.65 9.19
CA THR A 72 -5.42 -0.41 8.77
C THR A 72 -4.92 0.96 9.20
N TYR A 73 -5.74 2.00 9.06
CA TYR A 73 -5.40 3.35 9.52
C TYR A 73 -5.11 3.37 11.02
N GLU A 74 -6.01 2.81 11.84
CA GLU A 74 -5.88 2.82 13.30
C GLU A 74 -4.65 2.02 13.76
N LEU A 75 -4.38 0.89 13.11
CA LEU A 75 -3.21 0.07 13.40
C LEU A 75 -1.91 0.82 13.09
N VAL A 76 -1.79 1.41 11.91
CA VAL A 76 -0.58 2.16 11.51
C VAL A 76 -0.39 3.40 12.39
N LYS A 77 -1.47 4.11 12.72
CA LYS A 77 -1.40 5.27 13.62
C LYS A 77 -0.89 4.88 15.00
N LYS A 78 -1.34 3.73 15.53
CA LYS A 78 -0.99 3.25 16.87
C LYS A 78 0.39 2.58 16.94
N HIS A 79 0.75 1.79 15.94
CA HIS A 79 1.92 0.90 15.99
C HIS A 79 3.06 1.31 15.04
N GLY A 80 2.78 2.19 14.08
CA GLY A 80 3.74 2.60 13.07
C GLY A 80 4.01 1.53 12.03
N LEU A 81 5.12 1.70 11.31
CA LEU A 81 5.56 0.78 10.25
C LEU A 81 6.99 0.31 10.54
N ARG A 82 7.31 -0.92 10.17
CA ARG A 82 8.67 -1.47 10.29
C ARG A 82 9.58 -1.01 9.17
N ASN A 83 9.01 -0.84 7.97
CA ASN A 83 9.71 -0.46 6.75
C ASN A 83 9.25 0.93 6.32
N SER A 84 10.21 1.75 5.89
CA SER A 84 9.99 3.12 5.39
C SER A 84 9.69 3.15 3.89
#